data_AF-A0A972W8A4-F1
#
_entry.id   AF-A0A972W8A4-F1
#
_cell.length_a   1.000
_cell.length_b   1.000
_cell.length_c   1.000
_cell.angle_alpha   90.00
_cell.angle_beta   90.00
_cell.angle_gamma   90.00
#
_symmetry.space_group_name_H-M   'P 1'
#
loop_
_entity.id
_entity.type
_entity.pdbx_description
1 polymer ?
#
loop_
_entity_poly.entity_id
_entity_poly.type
_entity_poly.pdbx_seq_one_letter_code
_entity_poly.pdbx_strand_id
1 'polypeptide(L)' 'MRIPTYNISRGGFLAGKKTYITAITGIIGALGAYLIGELDLMQTFQAVWPLITVAFLRKGVEDKL' A
#
# COMPACT_ATOMS: atom_id res chain seq x y z
N MET A 1 6.61 -37.98 -6.76
CA MET A 1 5.34 -37.24 -6.55
C MET A 1 5.67 -35.74 -6.56
N ARG A 2 5.22 -34.96 -7.56
CA ARG A 2 5.47 -33.49 -7.61
C ARG A 2 4.30 -32.77 -6.96
N ILE A 3 4.59 -31.92 -5.97
CA ILE A 3 3.61 -31.07 -5.30
C ILE A 3 3.42 -29.82 -6.17
N PRO A 4 2.21 -29.52 -6.69
CA PRO A 4 1.98 -28.29 -7.43
C PRO A 4 2.08 -27.09 -6.46
N THR A 5 3.09 -26.24 -6.63
CA THR A 5 3.22 -24.98 -5.88
C THR A 5 2.24 -23.96 -6.46
N TYR A 6 1.02 -23.90 -5.91
CA TYR A 6 0.04 -22.89 -6.28
C TYR A 6 0.52 -21.52 -5.79
N ASN A 7 0.84 -20.61 -6.71
CA ASN A 7 1.40 -19.30 -6.39
C ASN A 7 0.29 -18.32 -5.98
N ILE A 8 -0.05 -18.29 -4.69
CA ILE A 8 -0.97 -17.32 -4.05
C ILE A 8 -0.56 -15.84 -4.20
N SER A 9 0.67 -15.59 -4.65
CA SER A 9 1.22 -14.24 -4.77
C SER A 9 0.93 -13.59 -6.14
N ARG A 10 0.63 -14.36 -7.18
CA ARG A 10 0.47 -13.86 -8.56
C ARG A 10 -0.95 -13.92 -9.12
N GLY A 11 -1.81 -14.82 -8.64
CA GLY A 11 -3.17 -14.99 -9.18
C GLY A 11 -4.25 -14.75 -8.13
N GLY A 12 -5.34 -14.07 -8.53
CA GLY A 12 -6.54 -13.86 -7.72
C GLY A 12 -7.01 -12.41 -7.70
N PHE A 13 -8.21 -12.18 -7.13
CA PHE A 13 -8.89 -10.87 -7.07
C PHE A 13 -8.01 -9.71 -6.54
N LEU A 14 -7.03 -10.02 -5.70
CA LEU A 14 -6.14 -9.04 -5.06
C LEU A 14 -4.77 -8.89 -5.76
N ALA A 15 -4.49 -9.65 -6.82
CA ALA A 15 -3.28 -9.42 -7.63
C ALA A 15 -3.34 -7.99 -8.19
N GLY A 16 -2.22 -7.25 -8.16
CA GLY A 16 -2.21 -5.83 -8.54
C GLY A 16 -2.71 -4.87 -7.44
N LYS A 17 -3.69 -5.26 -6.63
CA LYS A 17 -4.42 -4.35 -5.73
C LYS A 17 -3.84 -4.22 -4.31
N LYS A 18 -3.12 -5.25 -3.83
CA LYS A 18 -2.62 -5.32 -2.42
C LYS A 18 -1.85 -4.07 -1.99
N THR A 19 -0.95 -3.55 -2.82
CA THR A 19 -0.17 -2.34 -2.48
C THR A 19 -1.03 -1.11 -2.35
N TYR A 20 -2.03 -0.93 -3.23
CA TYR A 20 -2.95 0.21 -3.13
C TYR A 20 -3.80 0.10 -1.87
N ILE A 21 -4.27 -1.10 -1.54
CA ILE A 21 -5.02 -1.35 -0.29
C ILE A 21 -4.17 -1.00 0.93
N THR A 22 -2.93 -1.51 1.01
CA THR A 22 -2.01 -1.18 2.11
C THR A 22 -1.73 0.31 2.21
N ALA A 23 -1.49 0.98 1.07
CA ALA A 23 -1.24 2.41 1.05
C ALA A 23 -2.46 3.22 1.54
N ILE A 24 -3.67 2.88 1.07
CA ILE A 24 -4.91 3.53 1.50
C ILE A 24 -5.16 3.32 2.99
N THR A 25 -5.04 2.09 3.49
CA THR A 25 -5.21 1.80 4.92
C THR A 25 -4.21 2.57 5.77
N GLY A 26 -2.95 2.67 5.34
CA GLY A 26 -1.94 3.47 6.04
C GLY A 26 -2.27 4.96 6.06
N ILE A 27 -2.75 5.53 4.95
CA ILE A 27 -3.15 6.94 4.86
C ILE A 27 -4.34 7.21 5.79
N ILE A 28 -5.35 6.35 5.78
CA ILE A 28 -6.50 6.48 6.70
C ILE A 28 -6.04 6.40 8.16
N GLY A 29 -5.11 5.50 8.49
CA GLY A 29 -4.54 5.41 9.83
C GLY A 29 -3.81 6.69 10.26
N ALA A 30 -2.96 7.24 9.40
CA ALA A 30 -2.24 8.49 9.67
C ALA A 30 -3.20 9.68 9.86
N LEU A 31 -4.24 9.78 9.03
CA LEU A 31 -5.28 10.79 9.18
C LEU A 31 -6.09 10.59 10.47
N GLY A 32 -6.39 9.35 10.85
CA GLY A 32 -7.05 9.04 12.11
C GLY A 32 -6.24 9.51 13.32
N ALA A 33 -4.94 9.20 13.33
CA ALA A 33 -4.00 9.62 14.37
C ALA A 33 -3.87 11.16 14.46
N TYR A 34 -3.90 11.85 13.32
CA TYR A 34 -3.96 13.32 13.30
C TYR A 34 -5.24 13.86 13.94
N LEU A 35 -6.41 13.29 13.59
CA LEU A 35 -7.70 13.76 14.07
C LEU A 35 -7.91 13.56 15.58
N ILE A 36 -7.27 12.56 16.17
CA ILE A 36 -7.30 12.33 17.63
C ILE A 36 -6.16 13.07 18.37
N GLY A 37 -5.31 13.82 17.65
CA GLY A 37 -4.21 14.61 18.20
C GLY A 37 -2.95 13.83 18.55
N GLU A 38 -2.82 12.58 18.10
CA GLU A 38 -1.64 11.74 18.33
C GLU A 38 -0.47 12.13 17.41
N LEU A 39 -0.77 12.55 16.17
CA LEU A 39 0.22 13.09 15.23
C LEU A 39 -0.04 14.57 14.96
N ASP A 40 1.04 15.34 14.84
CA ASP A 40 0.96 16.69 14.27
C ASP A 40 0.88 16.66 12.73
N LEU A 41 0.63 17.82 12.12
CA LEU A 41 0.50 17.95 10.67
C LEU A 41 1.77 17.53 9.91
N MET A 42 2.94 17.87 10.43
CA MET A 42 4.22 17.53 9.80
C MET A 42 4.47 16.03 9.87
N GLN A 43 4.25 15.41 11.03
CA GLN A 43 4.38 13.96 11.23
C GLN A 43 3.40 13.19 10.35
N THR A 44 2.17 13.68 10.22
CA THR A 44 1.17 13.08 9.32
C THR A 44 1.64 13.14 7.86
N PHE A 45 2.22 14.26 7.44
CA PHE A 45 2.78 14.39 6.09
C PHE A 45 3.94 13.40 5.86
N GLN A 46 4.86 13.29 6.81
CA GLN A 46 5.98 12.34 6.74
C GLN A 46 5.50 10.88 6.69
N ALA A 47 4.39 10.55 7.35
CA ALA A 47 3.78 9.22 7.29
C ALA A 47 3.06 8.93 5.96
N VAL A 48 2.37 9.93 5.39
CA VAL A 48 1.58 9.79 4.16
C VAL A 48 2.46 9.75 2.91
N TRP A 49 3.53 10.55 2.87
CA TRP A 49 4.41 10.67 1.70
C TRP A 49 4.94 9.33 1.15
N PRO A 50 5.59 8.45 1.95
CA PRO A 50 6.09 7.17 1.44
C PRO A 50 4.98 6.23 0.97
N LEU A 51 3.77 6.30 1.57
CA LEU A 51 2.63 5.48 1.15
C LEU A 51 2.16 5.85 -0.25
N ILE A 52 2.11 7.15 -0.56
CA ILE A 52 1.81 7.67 -1.90
C ILE A 52 2.92 7.24 -2.88
N THR A 53 4.19 7.42 -2.52
CA THR A 53 5.31 7.03 -3.38
C THR A 53 5.26 5.54 -3.75
N VAL A 54 5.03 4.65 -2.79
CA VAL A 54 4.94 3.20 -3.03
C VAL A 54 3.76 2.85 -3.95
N ALA A 55 2.60 3.49 -3.77
CA ALA A 55 1.46 3.30 -4.66
C ALA A 55 1.76 3.75 -6.11
N PHE A 56 2.43 4.90 -6.27
CA PHE A 56 2.81 5.41 -7.59
C PHE A 56 3.89 4.56 -8.27
N LEU A 57 4.90 4.11 -7.52
CA LEU A 57 5.96 3.25 -8.04
C LEU A 57 5.41 1.92 -8.55
N ARG A 58 4.41 1.34 -7.85
CA ARG A 58 3.75 0.13 -8.35
C ARG A 58 3.11 0.35 -9.72
N LYS A 59 2.37 1.45 -9.88
CA LYS A 59 1.77 1.80 -11.18
C LYS A 59 2.83 1.97 -12.26
N GLY A 60 3.93 2.68 -11.95
CA GLY A 60 5.02 2.93 -12.91
C GLY A 60 5.82 1.68 -13.31
N VAL A 61 5.90 0.66 -12.44
CA VAL A 61 6.53 -0.64 -12.77
C VAL A 61 5.57 -1.55 -13.52
N GLU A 62 4.28 -1.54 -13.18
CA GLU A 62 3.24 -2.35 -13.83
C GLU A 62 2.95 -1.87 -15.27
N ASP A 63 3.08 -0.56 -15.56
CA ASP A 63 2.86 0.03 -16.89
C ASP A 63 4.01 -0.25 -17.89
N LYS A 64 5.16 -0.74 -17.40
CA LYS A 64 6.37 -0.98 -18.21
C LYS A 64 6.73 -2.47 -18.41
N LEU A 65 5.85 -3.39 -18.01
CA LEU A 65 6.00 -4.85 -18.16
C LEU A 65 4.86 -5.41 -19.03
#